data_AF-A0A1B6VKK4-F1
#
_entry.id   AF-A0A1B6VKK4-F1
#
_cell.length_a   1.000
_cell.length_b   1.000
_cell.length_c   1.000
_cell.angle_alpha   90.00
_cell.angle_beta   90.00
_cell.angle_gamma   90.00
#
_symmetry.space_group_name_H-M   'P 1'
#
loop_
_entity.id
_entity.type
_entity.pdbx_description
1 polymer ?
#
loop_
_entity_poly.entity_id
_entity_poly.type
_entity_poly.pdbx_seq_one_letter_code
_entity_poly.pdbx_strand_id
1 'polypeptide(L)'
;MTDEQKPAMEDLEVRDCASITGTFDCDGEAPSFRVGVAIYHPTKPRSEWPTVDRITLQKDVHSEFCLTARACVWIGGKLYFECPYRALTAVEYAL
;
A
#
# COMPACT_ATOMS: atom_id res chain seq x y z
N MET A 1 -16.81 33.25 -0.74
CA MET A 1 -16.69 32.06 0.13
C MET A 1 -15.73 31.13 -0.61
N THR A 2 -14.53 30.94 -0.09
CA THR A 2 -13.56 30.01 -0.67
C THR A 2 -14.03 28.60 -0.31
N ASP A 3 -14.45 27.85 -1.32
CA ASP A 3 -14.70 26.41 -1.24
C ASP A 3 -13.35 25.75 -0.89
N GLU A 4 -13.09 25.51 0.39
CA GLU A 4 -12.00 24.63 0.82
C GLU A 4 -12.37 23.23 0.34
N GLN A 5 -11.83 22.84 -0.83
CA GLN A 5 -11.87 21.46 -1.30
C GLN A 5 -11.24 20.57 -0.22
N LYS A 6 -12.09 19.92 0.58
CA LYS A 6 -11.66 18.87 1.48
C LYS A 6 -11.08 17.73 0.63
N PRO A 7 -9.94 17.13 1.04
CA PRO A 7 -9.32 16.06 0.25
C PRO A 7 -10.29 14.88 0.08
N ALA A 8 -10.33 14.31 -1.13
CA ALA A 8 -11.21 13.19 -1.46
C ALA A 8 -10.86 11.88 -0.70
N MET A 9 -9.64 11.81 -0.15
CA MET A 9 -9.07 10.66 0.53
C MET A 9 -8.43 11.11 1.85
N GLU A 10 -8.63 10.35 2.91
CA GLU A 10 -7.92 10.53 4.17
C GLU A 10 -6.94 9.36 4.32
N ASP A 11 -5.67 9.70 4.51
CA ASP A 11 -4.68 8.74 4.98
C ASP A 11 -5.07 8.38 6.42
N LEU A 12 -5.75 7.25 6.61
CA LEU A 12 -5.75 6.63 7.92
C LEU A 12 -4.36 6.07 8.11
N GLU A 13 -3.57 6.79 8.89
CA GLU A 13 -2.23 6.40 9.28
C GLU A 13 -2.33 5.12 10.10
N VAL A 14 -2.32 3.96 9.43
CA VAL A 14 -2.04 2.67 10.06
C VAL A 14 -0.55 2.67 10.31
N ARG A 15 -0.14 3.38 11.37
CA ARG A 15 1.25 3.64 11.74
C ARG A 15 2.10 2.38 11.84
N ASP A 16 1.45 1.23 12.02
CA ASP A 16 2.11 -0.03 12.33
C ASP A 16 1.94 -1.10 11.24
N CYS A 17 1.50 -0.76 10.01
CA CYS A 17 1.44 -1.76 8.94
C CYS A 17 2.86 -2.09 8.44
N ALA A 18 3.42 -3.19 8.94
CA ALA A 18 4.77 -3.62 8.62
C ALA A 18 4.84 -4.44 7.33
N SER A 19 3.77 -5.20 7.00
CA SER A 19 3.74 -6.06 5.81
C SER A 19 2.34 -6.21 5.24
N ILE A 20 2.23 -6.32 3.90
CA ILE A 20 1.03 -6.77 3.20
C ILE A 20 1.36 -7.86 2.18
N THR A 21 0.42 -8.78 1.97
CA THR A 21 0.51 -9.83 0.95
C THR A 21 -0.74 -9.81 0.08
N GLY A 22 -0.59 -9.88 -1.24
CA GLY A 22 -1.69 -9.90 -2.20
C GLY A 22 -2.30 -11.29 -2.43
N THR A 23 -3.17 -11.40 -3.44
CA THR A 23 -3.67 -12.69 -3.93
C THR A 23 -2.58 -13.41 -4.70
N PHE A 24 -2.50 -14.74 -4.57
CA PHE A 24 -1.58 -15.56 -5.34
C PHE A 24 -1.82 -15.40 -6.86
N ASP A 25 -0.74 -15.36 -7.62
CA ASP A 25 -0.76 -15.41 -9.08
C ASP A 25 -0.97 -16.85 -9.60
N CYS A 26 -0.92 -17.03 -10.92
CA CYS A 26 -1.12 -18.32 -11.55
C CYS A 26 -0.05 -19.36 -11.19
N ASP A 27 1.10 -18.92 -10.69
CA ASP A 27 2.21 -19.76 -10.28
C ASP A 27 2.18 -20.08 -8.78
N GLY A 28 1.18 -19.55 -8.06
CA GLY A 28 1.01 -19.77 -6.63
C GLY A 28 1.89 -18.86 -5.77
N GLU A 29 2.42 -17.77 -6.32
CA GLU A 29 3.18 -16.76 -5.58
C GLU A 29 2.34 -15.52 -5.33
N ALA A 30 2.38 -14.98 -4.10
CA ALA A 30 1.69 -13.75 -3.77
C ALA A 30 2.69 -12.60 -3.64
N PRO A 31 2.41 -11.41 -4.22
CA PRO A 31 3.28 -10.27 -4.01
C PRO A 31 3.29 -9.91 -2.52
N SER A 32 4.48 -9.87 -1.94
CA SER A 32 4.71 -9.57 -0.52
C SER A 32 5.52 -8.29 -0.41
N PHE A 33 4.99 -7.31 0.33
CA PHE A 33 5.61 -6.02 0.56
C PHE A 33 5.80 -5.82 2.06
N ARG A 34 7.03 -5.54 2.48
CA ARG A 34 7.36 -5.29 3.89
C ARG A 34 8.20 -4.03 4.01
N VAL A 35 7.85 -3.16 4.96
CA VAL A 35 8.60 -1.93 5.25
C VAL A 35 10.06 -2.27 5.55
N GLY A 36 10.99 -1.54 4.93
CA GLY A 36 12.43 -1.78 5.08
C GLY A 36 12.99 -2.94 4.23
N VAL A 37 12.16 -3.62 3.43
CA VAL A 37 12.61 -4.70 2.53
C VAL A 37 12.71 -4.21 1.09
N ALA A 38 13.79 -4.60 0.41
CA ALA A 38 13.99 -4.33 -1.01
C ALA A 38 13.07 -5.22 -1.87
N ILE A 39 12.38 -4.61 -2.82
CA ILE A 39 11.48 -5.34 -3.74
C ILE A 39 12.17 -5.61 -5.07
N TYR A 40 11.84 -6.75 -5.67
CA TYR A 40 12.37 -7.12 -6.98
C TYR A 40 12.07 -6.03 -8.01
N HIS A 41 13.09 -5.58 -8.74
CA HIS A 41 12.95 -4.65 -9.84
C HIS A 41 13.62 -5.24 -11.09
N PRO A 42 12.85 -5.61 -12.14
CA PRO A 42 13.36 -6.44 -13.23
C PRO A 42 14.46 -5.75 -14.06
N THR A 43 14.47 -4.43 -14.10
CA THR A 43 15.42 -3.65 -14.93
C THR A 43 16.59 -3.06 -14.14
N LYS A 44 16.75 -3.39 -12.85
CA LYS A 44 17.81 -2.84 -12.00
C LYS A 44 18.65 -3.94 -11.35
N PRO A 45 19.97 -3.72 -11.13
CA PRO A 45 20.76 -4.64 -10.33
C PRO A 45 20.24 -4.66 -8.89
N ARG A 46 20.48 -5.77 -8.19
CA ARG A 46 19.95 -6.02 -6.83
C ARG A 46 20.33 -4.93 -5.82
N SER A 47 21.50 -4.33 -5.95
CA SER A 47 21.97 -3.23 -5.09
C SER A 47 21.15 -1.93 -5.24
N GLU A 48 20.36 -1.81 -6.31
CA GLU A 48 19.53 -0.65 -6.61
C GLU A 48 18.03 -0.95 -6.50
N TRP A 49 17.68 -2.11 -5.95
CA TRP A 49 16.29 -2.45 -5.70
C TRP A 49 15.69 -1.49 -4.69
N PRO A 50 14.53 -0.90 -5.01
CA PRO A 50 13.91 0.06 -4.12
C PRO A 50 13.44 -0.62 -2.83
N THR A 51 13.53 0.11 -1.72
CA THR A 51 13.07 -0.34 -0.41
C THR A 51 11.71 0.28 -0.11
N VAL A 52 10.81 -0.50 0.50
CA VAL A 52 9.50 0.01 0.95
C VAL A 52 9.69 0.98 2.10
N ASP A 53 9.25 2.23 1.93
CA ASP A 53 9.34 3.27 2.96
C ASP A 53 8.24 3.11 4.01
N ARG A 54 7.01 2.90 3.54
CA ARG A 54 5.81 2.76 4.37
C ARG A 54 4.70 2.06 3.61
N ILE A 55 3.78 1.47 4.35
CA ILE A 55 2.53 0.92 3.84
C ILE A 55 1.39 1.64 4.56
N THR A 56 0.40 2.16 3.83
CA THR A 56 -0.75 2.87 4.40
C THR A 56 -2.06 2.21 4.00
N LEU A 57 -3.12 2.44 4.80
CA LEU A 57 -4.49 2.08 4.43
C LEU A 57 -5.30 3.36 4.19
N GLN A 58 -5.60 3.65 2.94
CA GLN A 58 -6.40 4.82 2.58
C GLN A 58 -7.90 4.47 2.59
N LYS A 59 -8.74 5.36 3.10
CA LYS A 59 -10.20 5.22 3.04
C LYS A 59 -10.81 6.44 2.33
N ASP A 60 -11.80 6.18 1.47
CA ASP A 60 -12.57 7.23 0.81
C ASP A 60 -13.40 8.00 1.85
N VAL A 61 -13.34 9.32 1.83
CA VAL A 61 -13.94 10.19 2.88
C VAL A 61 -15.45 10.39 2.69
N HIS A 62 -15.94 10.23 1.45
CA HIS A 62 -17.28 10.72 1.06
C HIS A 62 -18.36 9.65 0.93
N SER A 63 -18.09 8.38 1.28
CA SER A 63 -19.08 7.29 1.22
C SER A 63 -19.78 7.08 -0.15
N GLU A 64 -19.41 7.82 -1.20
CA GLU A 64 -19.99 7.71 -2.56
C GLU A 64 -19.74 6.33 -3.18
N PHE A 65 -18.69 5.65 -2.74
CA PHE A 65 -18.31 4.31 -3.16
C PHE A 65 -18.07 3.43 -1.93
N CYS A 66 -19.14 3.18 -1.14
CA CYS A 66 -19.21 2.15 -0.09
C CYS A 66 -17.86 1.63 0.43
N LEU A 67 -17.15 2.44 1.23
CA LEU A 67 -16.02 2.00 2.08
C LEU A 67 -14.92 1.19 1.36
N THR A 68 -14.43 1.64 0.21
CA THR A 68 -13.32 0.94 -0.47
C THR A 68 -11.98 1.32 0.16
N ALA A 69 -11.65 0.69 1.29
CA ALA A 69 -10.31 0.79 1.86
C ALA A 69 -9.28 0.22 0.86
N ARG A 70 -8.17 0.93 0.67
CA ARG A 70 -7.07 0.53 -0.22
C ARG A 70 -5.78 0.47 0.57
N ALA A 71 -5.01 -0.59 0.35
CA ALA A 71 -3.64 -0.64 0.87
C ALA A 71 -2.68 -0.10 -0.17
N CYS A 72 -1.77 0.76 0.26
CA CYS A 72 -0.86 1.52 -0.58
C CYS A 72 0.58 1.31 -0.11
N VAL A 73 1.46 0.95 -1.03
CA VAL A 73 2.90 0.76 -0.80
C VAL A 73 3.64 1.98 -1.35
N TRP A 74 4.49 2.58 -0.52
CA TRP A 74 5.21 3.80 -0.86
C TRP A 74 6.72 3.58 -0.92
N ILE A 75 7.36 4.17 -1.93
CA ILE A 75 8.80 4.06 -2.20
C ILE A 75 9.33 5.41 -2.70
N GLY A 76 10.39 5.93 -2.09
CA GLY A 76 10.90 7.27 -2.34
C GLY A 76 9.81 8.35 -2.19
N GLY A 77 8.87 8.17 -1.27
CA GLY A 77 7.71 9.06 -1.10
C GLY A 77 6.67 9.02 -2.23
N LYS A 78 6.77 8.07 -3.17
CA LYS A 78 5.82 7.89 -4.29
C LYS A 78 5.01 6.61 -4.11
N LEU A 79 3.76 6.63 -4.58
CA LEU A 79 2.92 5.45 -4.63
C LEU A 79 3.52 4.45 -5.63
N TYR A 80 3.82 3.24 -5.17
CA TYR A 80 4.39 2.16 -5.99
C TYR A 80 3.34 1.12 -6.36
N PHE A 81 2.52 0.72 -5.38
CA PHE A 81 1.48 -0.28 -5.56
C PHE A 81 0.25 0.10 -4.73
N GLU A 82 -0.93 -0.12 -5.26
CA GLU A 82 -2.18 -0.05 -4.50
C GLU A 82 -3.07 -1.25 -4.82
N CYS A 83 -3.84 -1.70 -3.84
CA CYS A 83 -4.87 -2.71 -4.07
C CYS A 83 -6.06 -2.52 -3.13
N PRO A 84 -7.25 -3.00 -3.49
CA PRO A 84 -8.39 -3.06 -2.59
C PRO A 84 -8.04 -3.89 -1.35
N TYR A 85 -8.38 -3.41 -0.15
CA TYR A 85 -8.08 -4.10 1.10
C TYR A 85 -8.61 -5.55 1.12
N ARG A 86 -9.77 -5.79 0.49
CA ARG A 86 -10.37 -7.13 0.34
C ARG A 86 -9.54 -8.13 -0.48
N ALA A 87 -8.56 -7.67 -1.25
CA ALA A 87 -7.66 -8.51 -2.05
C ALA A 87 -6.38 -8.88 -1.29
N LEU A 88 -6.20 -8.36 -0.08
CA LEU A 88 -5.09 -8.72 0.79
C LEU A 88 -5.34 -10.08 1.44
N THR A 89 -4.29 -10.88 1.48
CA THR A 89 -4.28 -12.19 2.15
C THR A 89 -3.67 -12.14 3.53
N ALA A 90 -2.78 -11.18 3.80
CA ALA A 90 -2.19 -10.96 5.11
C ALA A 90 -1.82 -9.48 5.34
N VAL A 91 -1.93 -9.04 6.59
CA VAL A 91 -1.42 -7.76 7.09
C VAL A 91 -0.69 -8.03 8.40
N GLU A 92 0.61 -7.76 8.47
CA GLU A 92 1.39 -7.87 9.71
C GLU A 92 1.50 -6.48 10.35
N TYR A 93 1.15 -6.40 11.63
CA TYR A 93 1.35 -5.19 12.43
C TYR A 93 2.69 -5.27 13.16
N ALA A 94 3.42 -4.15 13.24
CA ALA A 94 4.57 -4.04 14.11
C ALA A 94 4.10 -4.21 15.57
N LEU A 95 4.71 -5.16 16.30
CA LEU A 95 4.48 -5.40 17.73
C LEU A 95 5.19 -4.35 18.59
#